data_AF-A0A1G3U9Y0-F1
#
_entry.id   AF-A0A1G3U9Y0-F1
#
_cell.length_a   1.000
_cell.length_b   1.000
_cell.length_c   1.000
_cell.angle_alpha   90.00
_cell.angle_beta   90.00
_cell.angle_gamma   90.00
#
_symmetry.space_group_name_H-M   'P 1'
#
loop_
_entity.id
_entity.type
_entity.pdbx_description
1 polymer ?
#
loop_
_entity_poly.entity_id
_entity_poly.type
_entity_poly.pdbx_seq_one_letter_code
_entity_poly.pdbx_strand_id
1 'polypeptide(L)'
;MAYIAGIVVVALFFLALHYFTELTNRQKAVITVIVLSVVLSAIAFNSYSNAKSQKMLDVVMKFNQHGTVVCNGVSVNDENYTLSIGTYTFIGKKETPFYGQMISASKCE
;
A
#
# COMPACT_ATOMS: atom_id res chain seq x y z
N MET A 1 -3.95 -12.37 -8.45
CA MET A 1 -5.16 -12.47 -9.29
C MET A 1 -5.42 -11.24 -10.14
N ALA A 2 -5.29 -10.01 -9.61
CA ALA A 2 -5.53 -8.78 -10.38
C ALA A 2 -4.63 -8.61 -11.63
N TYR A 3 -3.38 -9.10 -11.59
CA TYR A 3 -2.47 -9.05 -12.74
C TYR A 3 -2.95 -9.91 -13.93
N ILE A 4 -3.58 -11.06 -13.67
CA ILE A 4 -4.14 -11.93 -14.71
C ILE A 4 -5.34 -11.22 -15.37
N ALA A 5 -6.22 -10.63 -14.56
CA ALA A 5 -7.35 -9.85 -15.07
C ALA A 5 -6.89 -8.63 -15.89
N GLY A 6 -5.82 -7.95 -15.47
CA GLY A 6 -5.23 -6.84 -16.21
C GLY A 6 -4.76 -7.24 -17.60
N ILE A 7 -4.07 -8.37 -17.74
CA ILE A 7 -3.62 -8.89 -19.04
C ILE A 7 -4.80 -9.23 -19.95
N VAL A 8 -5.85 -9.85 -19.41
CA VAL A 8 -7.08 -10.17 -20.18
C VAL A 8 -7.75 -8.91 -20.70
N VAL A 9 -7.87 -7.87 -19.87
CA VAL A 9 -8.46 -6.57 -20.27
C VAL A 9 -7.64 -5.91 -21.38
N VAL A 10 -6.31 -5.91 -21.27
CA VAL A 10 -5.42 -5.34 -22.31
C VAL A 10 -5.54 -6.12 -23.63
N ALA A 11 -5.61 -7.45 -23.57
CA ALA A 11 -5.78 -8.29 -24.76
C ALA A 11 -7.12 -8.04 -25.48
N LEU A 12 -8.22 -7.96 -24.72
CA LEU A 12 -9.53 -7.62 -25.27
C LEU A 12 -9.55 -6.21 -25.87
N PHE A 13 -8.90 -5.25 -25.22
CA PHE A 13 -8.77 -3.89 -25.74
C PHE A 13 -7.96 -3.85 -27.06
N PHE A 14 -6.88 -4.61 -27.15
CA PHE A 14 -6.11 -4.75 -28.39
C PHE A 14 -6.94 -5.37 -29.52
N LEU A 15 -7.71 -6.42 -29.24
CA LEU A 15 -8.62 -7.03 -30.21
C LEU A 15 -9.69 -6.04 -30.69
N ALA A 16 -10.25 -5.26 -29.77
CA ALA A 16 -11.22 -4.23 -30.11
C ALA A 16 -10.62 -3.17 -31.04
N LEU A 17 -9.41 -2.67 -30.75
CA LEU A 17 -8.70 -1.76 -31.66
C LEU A 17 -8.37 -2.42 -33.00
N HIS A 18 -7.98 -3.69 -33.01
CA HIS A 18 -7.63 -4.36 -34.25
C HIS A 18 -8.83 -4.48 -35.19
N TYR A 19 -10.00 -4.85 -34.66
CA TYR A 19 -11.20 -5.14 -35.44
C TYR A 19 -12.07 -3.92 -35.75
N PHE A 20 -12.21 -2.98 -34.80
CA PHE A 20 -13.14 -1.84 -34.94
C PHE A 20 -12.49 -0.55 -35.44
N THR A 21 -11.16 -0.49 -35.62
CA THR A 21 -10.50 0.75 -36.07
C THR A 21 -9.53 0.55 -37.23
N GLU A 22 -9.63 1.43 -38.22
CA GLU A 22 -8.69 1.59 -39.34
C GLU A 22 -7.40 2.35 -38.93
N LEU A 23 -6.89 2.08 -37.74
CA LEU A 23 -5.64 2.67 -37.28
C LEU A 23 -4.44 1.98 -37.95
N THR A 24 -3.44 2.77 -38.32
CA THR A 24 -2.16 2.24 -38.82
C THR A 24 -1.45 1.42 -37.74
N ASN A 25 -0.63 0.44 -38.14
CA ASN A 25 0.07 -0.45 -37.20
C ASN A 25 0.90 0.28 -36.14
N ARG A 26 1.48 1.45 -36.47
CA ARG A 26 2.20 2.30 -35.51
C ARG A 26 1.27 2.90 -34.45
N GLN A 27 0.08 3.37 -34.84
CA GLN A 27 -0.90 3.92 -33.90
C GLN A 27 -1.45 2.84 -32.96
N LYS A 28 -1.75 1.65 -33.49
CA LYS A 28 -2.16 0.48 -32.68
C LYS A 28 -1.10 0.13 -31.64
N ALA A 29 0.18 0.10 -32.02
CA ALA A 29 1.28 -0.17 -31.10
C ALA A 29 1.41 0.91 -30.00
N VAL A 30 1.38 2.19 -30.37
CA VAL A 30 1.49 3.31 -29.41
C VAL A 30 0.35 3.27 -28.39
N ILE A 31 -0.89 3.11 -28.85
CA ILE A 31 -2.06 3.05 -27.95
C ILE A 31 -1.96 1.85 -27.00
N THR A 32 -1.51 0.70 -27.51
CA THR A 32 -1.30 -0.50 -26.69
C THR A 32 -0.26 -0.28 -25.60
N VAL A 33 0.87 0.35 -25.92
CA VAL A 33 1.91 0.67 -24.95
C VAL A 33 1.40 1.64 -23.88
N ILE A 34 0.63 2.66 -24.28
CA ILE A 34 0.04 3.62 -23.34
C ILE A 34 -0.88 2.89 -22.35
N VAL A 35 -1.82 2.10 -22.85
CA VAL A 35 -2.77 1.35 -22.00
C VAL A 35 -2.05 0.35 -21.11
N LEU A 36 -1.05 -0.37 -21.64
CA LEU A 36 -0.23 -1.27 -20.84
C LEU A 36 0.49 -0.53 -19.71
N SER A 37 1.05 0.65 -19.98
CA SER A 37 1.73 1.45 -18.95
C SER A 37 0.80 1.88 -17.82
N VAL A 38 -0.45 2.24 -18.14
CA VAL A 38 -1.47 2.62 -17.16
C VAL A 38 -1.84 1.44 -16.29
N VAL A 39 -2.06 0.27 -16.89
CA VAL A 39 -2.40 -0.96 -16.16
C VAL A 39 -1.26 -1.38 -15.25
N LEU A 40 -0.01 -1.37 -15.73
CA LEU A 40 1.15 -1.70 -14.91
C LEU A 40 1.34 -0.72 -13.75
N SER A 41 1.13 0.58 -13.99
CA SER A 41 1.20 1.61 -12.94
C SER A 41 0.14 1.39 -11.87
N ALA A 42 -1.10 1.05 -12.26
CA ALA A 42 -2.17 0.72 -11.31
C ALA A 42 -1.84 -0.52 -10.47
N ILE A 43 -1.29 -1.58 -11.09
CA ILE A 43 -0.87 -2.79 -10.38
C ILE A 43 0.26 -2.47 -9.39
N ALA A 44 1.26 -1.70 -9.82
CA ALA A 44 2.37 -1.30 -8.96
C ALA A 44 1.89 -0.48 -7.76
N PHE A 45 1.00 0.49 -7.98
CA PHE A 45 0.41 1.30 -6.91
C PHE A 45 -0.37 0.44 -5.92
N ASN A 46 -1.19 -0.50 -6.41
CA ASN A 46 -1.96 -1.40 -5.54
C ASN A 46 -1.05 -2.32 -4.72
N SER A 47 0.00 -2.86 -5.33
CA SER A 47 1.00 -3.68 -4.63
C SER A 47 1.72 -2.89 -3.54
N TYR A 48 2.14 -1.66 -3.85
CA TYR A 48 2.78 -0.77 -2.89
C TYR A 48 1.85 -0.41 -1.72
N SER A 49 0.59 -0.07 -2.00
CA SER A 49 -0.41 0.22 -0.97
C SER A 49 -0.64 -0.99 -0.05
N ASN A 50 -0.74 -2.19 -0.62
CA ASN A 50 -0.88 -3.41 0.16
C ASN A 50 0.34 -3.70 1.03
N ALA A 51 1.56 -3.54 0.50
CA ALA A 51 2.78 -3.72 1.28
C ALA A 51 2.85 -2.74 2.46
N LYS A 52 2.44 -1.47 2.26
CA LYS A 52 2.37 -0.47 3.33
C LYS A 52 1.38 -0.87 4.42
N SER A 53 0.19 -1.35 4.05
CA SER A 53 -0.81 -1.81 5.01
C SER A 53 -0.34 -3.04 5.79
N GLN A 54 0.31 -4.00 5.12
CA GLN A 54 0.85 -5.20 5.78
C GLN A 54 1.93 -4.83 6.79
N LYS A 55 2.89 -3.97 6.43
CA LYS A 55 3.91 -3.48 7.37
C LYS A 55 3.30 -2.86 8.63
N MET A 56 2.29 -2.00 8.45
CA MET A 56 1.59 -1.38 9.58
C MET A 56 0.90 -2.43 10.47
N LEU A 57 0.27 -3.43 9.88
CA LEU A 57 -0.37 -4.52 10.63
C LEU A 57 0.66 -5.38 11.37
N ASP A 58 1.82 -5.65 10.78
CA ASP A 58 2.90 -6.38 11.43
C ASP A 58 3.45 -5.62 12.64
N VAL A 59 3.64 -4.31 12.52
CA VAL A 59 4.00 -3.43 13.65
C VAL A 59 2.96 -3.52 14.76
N VAL A 60 1.68 -3.43 14.41
CA VAL A 60 0.56 -3.51 15.36
C VAL A 60 0.50 -4.89 16.04
N MET A 61 0.69 -5.97 15.30
CA MET A 61 0.73 -7.32 15.85
C MET A 61 1.91 -7.49 16.81
N LYS A 62 3.11 -7.02 16.43
CA LYS A 62 4.30 -7.07 17.28
C LYS A 62 4.06 -6.31 18.60
N PHE A 63 3.45 -5.13 18.55
CA PHE A 63 3.06 -4.39 19.75
C PHE A 63 2.02 -5.14 20.60
N ASN A 64 0.98 -5.70 19.98
CA ASN A 64 -0.06 -6.46 20.68
C ASN A 64 0.47 -7.75 21.32
N GLN A 65 1.59 -8.28 20.84
CA GLN A 65 2.32 -9.40 21.43
C GLN A 65 3.28 -8.96 22.56
N HIS A 66 3.10 -7.75 23.12
CA HIS A 66 3.99 -7.14 24.11
C HIS A 66 5.43 -6.91 23.60
N GLY A 67 5.61 -6.83 22.29
CA GLY A 67 6.88 -6.51 21.65
C GLY A 67 7.15 -5.00 21.60
N THR A 68 8.42 -4.64 21.52
CA THR A 68 8.86 -3.25 21.31
C THR A 68 9.03 -2.96 19.81
N VAL A 69 8.45 -1.88 19.32
CA VAL A 69 8.57 -1.41 17.92
C VAL A 69 9.29 -0.05 17.87
N VAL A 70 10.10 0.18 16.84
CA VAL A 70 10.84 1.44 16.71
C VAL A 70 10.15 2.37 15.72
N CYS A 71 9.78 3.56 16.18
CA CYS A 71 9.12 4.57 15.37
C CYS A 71 9.95 5.85 15.35
N ASN A 72 10.55 6.21 14.21
CA ASN A 72 11.42 7.40 14.08
C ASN A 72 12.50 7.49 15.18
N GLY A 73 13.10 6.36 15.57
CA GLY A 73 14.11 6.28 16.63
C GLY A 73 13.56 6.26 18.06
N VAL A 74 12.24 6.29 18.24
CA VAL A 74 11.58 6.14 19.55
C VAL A 74 11.12 4.70 19.74
N SER A 75 11.51 4.09 20.85
CA SER A 75 11.02 2.77 21.25
C SER A 75 9.60 2.87 21.79
N VAL A 76 8.67 2.21 21.11
CA VAL A 76 7.26 2.13 21.48
C VAL A 76 6.97 0.73 21.99
N ASN A 77 6.55 0.63 23.25
CA ASN A 77 6.18 -0.60 23.92
C ASN A 77 4.87 -0.42 24.71
N ASP A 78 4.31 -1.53 25.15
CA ASP A 78 3.05 -1.58 25.90
C ASP A 78 3.16 -1.00 27.31
N GLU A 79 4.37 -0.81 27.85
CA GLU A 79 4.61 -0.09 29.10
C GLU A 79 4.31 1.40 28.95
N ASN A 80 4.87 2.03 27.90
CA ASN A 80 4.90 3.47 27.72
C ASN A 80 3.75 4.03 26.86
N TYR A 81 3.16 3.18 26.02
CA TYR A 81 2.17 3.56 25.02
C TYR A 81 0.93 2.65 25.07
N THR A 82 -0.18 3.14 24.52
CA THR A 82 -1.38 2.37 24.21
C THR A 82 -1.70 2.50 22.73
N LEU A 83 -2.26 1.45 22.13
CA LEU A 83 -2.67 1.47 20.72
C LEU A 83 -4.15 1.86 20.59
N SER A 84 -4.42 2.93 19.82
CA SER A 84 -5.76 3.24 19.34
C SER A 84 -6.06 2.48 18.06
N ILE A 85 -6.87 1.41 18.15
CA ILE A 85 -7.20 0.52 17.04
C ILE A 85 -7.94 1.26 15.91
N GLY A 86 -8.79 2.24 16.24
CA GLY A 86 -9.57 2.99 15.23
C GLY A 86 -8.72 3.82 14.27
N THR A 87 -7.51 4.22 14.69
CA THR A 87 -6.61 5.09 13.91
C THR A 87 -5.22 4.51 13.71
N TYR A 88 -4.96 3.30 14.23
CA TYR A 88 -3.64 2.67 14.29
C TYR A 88 -2.56 3.65 14.77
N THR A 89 -2.84 4.32 15.88
CA THR A 89 -1.95 5.33 16.47
C THR A 89 -1.57 4.92 17.88
N PHE A 90 -0.27 4.93 18.17
CA PHE A 90 0.28 4.78 19.50
C PHE A 90 0.15 6.10 20.26
N ILE A 91 -0.44 6.03 21.45
CA ILE A 91 -0.70 7.17 22.34
C ILE A 91 0.11 6.96 23.60
N GLY A 92 0.97 7.90 23.95
CA GLY A 92 1.74 7.82 25.19
C GLY A 92 0.84 7.84 26.42
N LYS A 93 1.08 6.92 27.36
CA LYS A 93 0.30 6.81 28.59
C LYS A 93 0.52 8.01 29.51
N LYS A 94 -0.46 8.26 30.38
CA LYS A 94 -0.30 9.18 31.53
C LYS A 94 0.84 8.64 32.41
N GLU A 95 1.66 9.52 32.95
CA GLU A 95 2.80 9.19 33.85
C GLU A 95 4.06 8.63 33.17
N THR A 96 4.14 8.71 31.83
CA THR A 96 5.36 8.36 31.07
C THR A 96 5.95 9.63 30.44
N PRO A 97 7.25 9.66 30.11
CA PRO A 97 7.86 10.83 29.44
C PRO A 97 7.30 11.09 28.04
N PHE A 98 6.49 10.16 27.52
CA PHE A 98 5.86 10.23 26.20
C PHE A 98 4.39 10.67 26.26
N TYR A 99 3.89 11.10 27.42
CA TYR A 99 2.50 11.51 27.57
C TYR A 99 2.10 12.61 26.57
N GLY A 100 0.96 12.41 25.89
CA GLY A 100 0.48 13.32 24.85
C GLY A 100 1.12 13.13 23.47
N GLN A 101 2.13 12.27 23.34
CA GLN A 101 2.70 11.91 22.04
C GLN A 101 1.77 10.96 21.30
N MET A 102 1.59 11.24 20.01
CA MET A 102 0.81 10.40 19.09
C MET A 102 1.68 10.00 17.90
N ILE A 103 1.89 8.69 17.72
CA ILE A 103 2.72 8.15 16.66
C ILE A 103 1.88 7.17 15.84
N SER A 104 1.67 7.46 14.56
CA SER A 104 0.99 6.51 13.67
C SER A 104 1.86 5.27 13.47
N ALA A 105 1.27 4.09 13.62
CA ALA A 105 1.93 2.80 13.36
C ALA A 105 2.47 2.69 11.93
N SER A 106 1.88 3.43 10.98
CA SER A 106 2.35 3.49 9.59
C SER A 106 3.70 4.18 9.39
N LYS A 107 4.24 4.84 10.43
CA LYS A 107 5.55 5.51 10.44
C LYS A 107 6.60 4.75 11.26
N CYS A 108 6.28 3.56 11.71
CA CYS A 108 7.16 2.67 12.45
C CYS A 108 7.71 1.62 11.51
N GLU A 109 8.99 1.28 11.66
CA GLU A 109 9.78 0.32 10.84
C GLU A 109 9.40 0.22 9.34
#